data_AF-A0A969FHL0-F1
#
_entry.id   AF-A0A969FHL0-F1
#
_cell.length_a   1.000
_cell.length_b   1.000
_cell.length_c   1.000
_cell.angle_alpha   90.00
_cell.angle_beta   90.00
_cell.angle_gamma   90.00
#
_symmetry.space_group_name_H-M   'P 1'
#
loop_
_entity.id
_entity.type
_entity.pdbx_description
1 polymer ?
#
loop_
_entity_poly.entity_id
_entity_poly.type
_entity_poly.pdbx_seq_one_letter_code
_entity_poly.pdbx_strand_id
1 'polypeptide(L)'
;MTVKLAQVTDTHLLTDREATMRGVATWHSLRRVLACVAEKQPDVMLLTGDLAHNGDPAAYDLLHELVSDLNIPAYWLPGNHDCPDIARDHLSRAPFVTADRVELGGWNLILLDSTLATATYGEGEISPDRLQQLRLELDVTDRPTAIALHHHPIPMNIDWLDTIGVTNARELLAQLNRSALPTSSDLSNDLSKSIKSSELDHKNPVKLVMFGHTHLEFAGDRTASSFMAHPPPVPKCYATTPPTSINSPASVGSNCIPMAPTTAR
;
A
#
# COMPACT_ATOMS: atom_id res chain seq x y z
N MET A 1 5.76 -4.45 25.15
CA MET A 1 4.40 -3.85 25.16
C MET A 1 3.74 -4.23 23.85
N THR A 2 2.41 -4.31 23.79
CA THR A 2 1.70 -4.48 22.52
C THR A 2 1.58 -3.12 21.84
N VAL A 3 1.78 -3.07 20.52
CA VAL A 3 1.54 -1.89 19.69
C VAL A 3 0.37 -2.17 18.75
N LYS A 4 -0.51 -1.20 18.56
CA LYS A 4 -1.61 -1.21 17.60
C LYS A 4 -1.27 -0.29 16.43
N LEU A 5 -1.16 -0.87 15.24
CA LEU A 5 -1.00 -0.14 13.98
C LEU A 5 -2.31 -0.21 13.20
N ALA A 6 -2.79 0.93 12.70
CA ALA A 6 -3.90 0.99 11.76
C ALA A 6 -3.36 1.24 10.34
N GLN A 7 -3.48 0.24 9.46
CA GLN A 7 -3.16 0.40 8.04
C GLN A 7 -4.35 1.03 7.31
N VAL A 8 -4.07 2.08 6.53
CA VAL A 8 -4.99 2.74 5.59
C VAL A 8 -4.25 2.85 4.26
N THR A 9 -4.97 2.78 3.14
CA THR A 9 -4.35 2.56 1.83
C THR A 9 -5.30 3.00 0.72
N ASP A 10 -4.76 3.28 -0.47
CA ASP A 10 -5.52 3.47 -1.72
C ASP A 10 -6.60 4.56 -1.55
N THR A 11 -6.23 5.67 -0.91
CA THR A 11 -7.18 6.73 -0.56
C THR A 11 -7.62 7.54 -1.76
N HIS A 12 -6.80 7.58 -2.82
CA HIS A 12 -7.02 8.26 -4.10
C HIS A 12 -7.74 9.61 -3.93
N LEU A 13 -7.19 10.49 -3.10
CA LEU A 13 -7.78 11.80 -2.90
C LEU A 13 -7.68 12.62 -4.20
N LEU A 14 -8.80 13.23 -4.53
CA LEU A 14 -8.92 14.23 -5.59
C LEU A 14 -8.79 15.63 -4.96
N THR A 15 -8.49 16.62 -5.79
CA THR A 15 -8.26 18.02 -5.34
C THR A 15 -9.54 18.77 -4.93
N ASP A 16 -10.71 18.22 -5.26
CA ASP A 16 -12.03 18.69 -4.82
C ASP A 16 -12.68 17.61 -3.93
N ARG A 17 -13.23 18.05 -2.79
CA ARG A 17 -13.86 17.19 -1.76
C ARG A 17 -15.13 16.49 -2.27
N GLU A 18 -15.82 17.11 -3.23
CA GLU A 18 -17.04 16.57 -3.84
C GLU A 18 -16.77 15.78 -5.12
N ALA A 19 -15.54 15.79 -5.65
CA ALA A 19 -15.20 15.02 -6.84
C ALA A 19 -15.21 13.51 -6.56
N THR A 20 -15.65 12.73 -7.55
CA THR A 20 -15.86 11.29 -7.40
C THR A 20 -14.95 10.46 -8.28
N MET A 21 -14.23 9.51 -7.69
CA MET A 21 -13.58 8.42 -8.42
C MET A 21 -14.57 7.25 -8.55
N ARG A 22 -14.91 6.85 -9.78
CA ARG A 22 -15.85 5.73 -10.06
C ARG A 22 -17.20 5.83 -9.30
N GLY A 23 -17.67 7.05 -9.06
CA GLY A 23 -18.92 7.34 -8.31
C GLY A 23 -18.77 7.41 -6.78
N VAL A 24 -17.56 7.29 -6.24
CA VAL A 24 -17.27 7.46 -4.80
C VAL A 24 -16.57 8.80 -4.56
N ALA A 25 -17.14 9.65 -3.72
CA ALA A 25 -16.46 10.87 -3.24
C ALA A 25 -15.35 10.47 -2.25
N THR A 26 -14.09 10.47 -2.70
CA THR A 26 -12.98 9.84 -1.98
C THR A 26 -12.67 10.55 -0.65
N TRP A 27 -12.76 11.89 -0.63
CA TRP A 27 -12.62 12.68 0.61
C TRP A 27 -13.63 12.30 1.70
N HIS A 28 -14.93 12.22 1.35
CA HIS A 28 -15.98 11.83 2.29
C HIS A 28 -15.87 10.36 2.72
N SER A 29 -15.39 9.49 1.82
CA SER A 29 -15.11 8.08 2.12
C SER A 29 -13.98 7.96 3.14
N LEU A 30 -12.83 8.60 2.88
CA LEU A 30 -11.67 8.59 3.77
C LEU A 30 -12.02 9.17 5.14
N ARG A 31 -12.73 10.31 5.20
CA ARG A 31 -13.17 10.89 6.48
C ARG A 31 -13.97 9.92 7.35
N ARG A 32 -14.80 9.06 6.74
CA ARG A 32 -15.55 8.01 7.45
C ARG A 32 -14.64 6.86 7.90
N VAL A 33 -13.67 6.46 7.08
CA VAL A 33 -12.65 5.45 7.46
C VAL A 33 -11.83 5.95 8.65
N LEU A 34 -11.35 7.20 8.61
CA LEU A 34 -10.56 7.79 9.68
C LEU A 34 -11.33 7.93 11.00
N ALA A 35 -12.63 8.22 10.96
CA ALA A 35 -13.48 8.16 12.14
C ALA A 35 -13.51 6.75 12.76
N CYS A 36 -13.65 5.70 11.94
CA CYS A 36 -13.58 4.32 12.40
C CYS A 36 -12.18 3.90 12.90
N VAL A 37 -11.10 4.47 12.35
CA VAL A 37 -9.72 4.29 12.84
C VAL A 37 -9.56 4.90 14.24
N ALA A 38 -10.02 6.14 14.43
CA ALA A 38 -9.96 6.83 15.72
C ALA A 38 -10.65 6.05 16.85
N GLU A 39 -11.80 5.42 16.57
CA GLU A 39 -12.50 4.53 17.52
C GLU A 39 -11.65 3.33 18.01
N LYS A 40 -10.68 2.85 17.22
CA LYS A 40 -9.82 1.72 17.62
C LYS A 40 -8.66 2.13 18.51
N GLN A 41 -8.39 3.44 18.61
CA GLN A 41 -7.28 4.03 19.36
C GLN A 41 -5.96 3.29 19.06
N PRO A 42 -5.50 3.30 17.78
CA PRO A 42 -4.19 2.78 17.44
C PRO A 42 -3.10 3.70 18.00
N ASP A 43 -1.93 3.14 18.27
CA ASP A 43 -0.76 3.92 18.69
C ASP A 43 -0.16 4.70 17.50
N VAL A 44 -0.27 4.12 16.29
CA VAL A 44 0.23 4.69 15.03
C VAL A 44 -0.69 4.36 13.84
N MET A 45 -0.68 5.21 12.83
CA MET A 45 -1.21 4.92 11.50
C MET A 45 -0.08 4.60 10.51
N LEU A 46 -0.41 3.79 9.51
CA LEU A 46 0.43 3.53 8.35
C LEU A 46 -0.39 3.70 7.07
N LEU A 47 0.09 4.56 6.16
CA LEU A 47 -0.53 4.89 4.89
C LEU A 47 0.25 4.22 3.74
N THR A 48 -0.29 3.14 3.15
CA THR A 48 0.45 2.26 2.22
C THR A 48 0.25 2.56 0.73
N GLY A 49 0.37 3.84 0.36
CA GLY A 49 0.37 4.30 -1.02
C GLY A 49 -1.00 4.61 -1.62
N ASP A 50 -0.94 5.15 -2.84
CA ASP A 50 -2.06 5.71 -3.61
C ASP A 50 -2.86 6.73 -2.80
N LEU A 51 -2.11 7.68 -2.22
CA LEU A 51 -2.61 8.68 -1.31
C LEU A 51 -3.40 9.76 -2.08
N ALA A 52 -2.78 10.32 -3.12
CA ALA A 52 -3.43 11.16 -4.13
C ALA A 52 -3.84 10.32 -5.36
N HIS A 53 -4.81 10.80 -6.14
CA HIS A 53 -5.21 10.10 -7.38
C HIS A 53 -4.33 10.46 -8.60
N ASN A 54 -3.73 11.66 -8.65
CA ASN A 54 -2.86 12.08 -9.75
C ASN A 54 -1.53 12.71 -9.27
N GLY A 55 -1.13 12.45 -8.02
CA GLY A 55 0.04 13.10 -7.41
C GLY A 55 -0.13 14.62 -7.14
N ASP A 56 -1.36 15.12 -7.15
CA ASP A 56 -1.64 16.56 -7.02
C ASP A 56 -1.27 17.12 -5.63
N PRO A 57 -0.51 18.23 -5.54
CA PRO A 57 -0.20 18.93 -4.28
C PRO A 57 -1.42 19.14 -3.36
N ALA A 58 -2.54 19.62 -3.92
CA ALA A 58 -3.75 19.92 -3.16
C ALA A 58 -4.46 18.66 -2.61
N ALA A 59 -4.23 17.48 -3.18
CA ALA A 59 -4.74 16.23 -2.62
C ALA A 59 -3.97 15.84 -1.34
N TYR A 60 -2.65 16.07 -1.30
CA TYR A 60 -1.85 15.91 -0.08
C TYR A 60 -2.21 16.93 1.01
N ASP A 61 -2.54 18.17 0.64
CA ASP A 61 -3.04 19.16 1.60
C ASP A 61 -4.39 18.73 2.23
N LEU A 62 -5.31 18.18 1.42
CA LEU A 62 -6.58 17.61 1.91
C LEU A 62 -6.38 16.34 2.77
N LEU A 63 -5.40 15.50 2.42
CA LEU A 63 -4.99 14.37 3.27
C LEU A 63 -4.49 14.87 4.62
N HIS A 64 -3.69 15.93 4.60
CA HIS A 64 -3.10 16.51 5.80
C HIS A 64 -4.17 17.04 6.74
N GLU A 65 -5.15 17.78 6.23
CA GLU A 65 -6.32 18.23 6.99
C GLU A 65 -7.04 17.04 7.65
N LEU A 66 -7.38 16.02 6.87
CA LEU A 66 -8.16 14.86 7.34
C LEU A 66 -7.45 14.05 8.44
N VAL A 67 -6.12 13.89 8.36
CA VAL A 67 -5.36 13.10 9.34
C VAL A 67 -4.96 13.92 10.56
N SER A 68 -4.84 15.25 10.45
CA SER A 68 -4.47 16.14 11.57
C SER A 68 -5.41 16.02 12.76
N ASP A 69 -6.72 15.93 12.51
CA ASP A 69 -7.75 15.84 13.55
C ASP A 69 -7.59 14.62 14.48
N LEU A 70 -6.93 13.56 14.01
CA LEU A 70 -6.78 12.30 14.74
C LEU A 70 -5.70 12.37 15.82
N ASN A 71 -4.72 13.26 15.70
CA ASN A 71 -3.55 13.36 16.59
C ASN A 71 -2.76 12.03 16.77
N ILE A 72 -2.85 11.11 15.80
CA ILE A 72 -2.13 9.83 15.75
C ILE A 72 -0.95 9.97 14.77
N PRO A 73 0.30 9.60 15.14
CA PRO A 73 1.43 9.63 14.22
C PRO A 73 1.18 8.76 12.99
N ALA A 74 1.37 9.34 11.80
CA ALA A 74 1.09 8.69 10.52
C ALA A 74 2.37 8.48 9.70
N TYR A 75 2.84 7.23 9.68
CA TYR A 75 3.88 6.81 8.74
C TYR A 75 3.26 6.58 7.37
N TRP A 76 4.02 6.80 6.29
CA TRP A 76 3.50 6.72 4.94
C TRP A 76 4.56 6.28 3.93
N LEU A 77 4.11 5.66 2.86
CA LEU A 77 4.88 5.37 1.64
C LEU A 77 4.00 5.69 0.41
N PRO A 78 4.59 6.04 -0.75
CA PRO A 78 3.84 6.36 -1.96
C PRO A 78 3.39 5.09 -2.72
N GLY A 79 2.30 5.22 -3.50
CA GLY A 79 1.90 4.25 -4.53
C GLY A 79 2.12 4.78 -5.95
N ASN A 80 1.73 4.04 -6.98
CA ASN A 80 1.96 4.45 -8.38
C ASN A 80 1.15 5.68 -8.83
N HIS A 81 0.09 6.06 -8.12
CA HIS A 81 -0.64 7.31 -8.35
C HIS A 81 -0.03 8.52 -7.62
N ASP A 82 0.97 8.31 -6.75
CA ASP A 82 1.62 9.39 -6.01
C ASP A 82 2.83 9.99 -6.74
N CYS A 83 3.16 11.25 -6.41
CA CYS A 83 4.44 11.85 -6.75
C CYS A 83 5.30 11.93 -5.47
N PRO A 84 6.30 11.05 -5.28
CA PRO A 84 7.00 10.93 -3.99
C PRO A 84 7.63 12.22 -3.48
N ASP A 85 8.19 13.07 -4.35
CA ASP A 85 8.82 14.33 -3.94
C ASP A 85 7.78 15.37 -3.49
N ILE A 86 6.67 15.51 -4.22
CA ILE A 86 5.55 16.40 -3.83
C ILE A 86 4.93 15.90 -2.51
N ALA A 87 4.74 14.58 -2.37
CA ALA A 87 4.23 13.99 -1.15
C ALA A 87 5.17 14.25 0.05
N ARG A 88 6.49 14.14 -0.13
CA ARG A 88 7.49 14.48 0.91
C ARG A 88 7.39 15.93 1.37
N ASP A 89 7.22 16.86 0.44
CA ASP A 89 7.11 18.29 0.78
C ASP A 89 5.79 18.59 1.54
N HIS A 90 4.65 18.10 1.05
CA HIS A 90 3.33 18.39 1.64
C HIS A 90 3.03 17.60 2.92
N LEU A 91 3.58 16.38 3.06
CA LEU A 91 3.47 15.52 4.25
C LEU A 91 4.70 15.64 5.17
N SER A 92 5.46 16.73 5.08
CA SER A 92 6.66 17.02 5.88
C SER A 92 6.39 17.37 7.35
N ARG A 93 5.13 17.60 7.74
CA ARG A 93 4.73 18.13 9.05
C ARG A 93 3.77 17.19 9.80
N ALA A 94 3.86 17.22 11.13
CA ALA A 94 3.00 16.44 12.02
C ALA A 94 1.50 16.58 11.64
N PRO A 95 0.72 15.47 11.69
CA PRO A 95 1.05 14.18 12.31
C PRO A 95 1.87 13.22 11.44
N PHE A 96 2.22 13.59 10.21
CA PHE A 96 2.96 12.72 9.30
C PHE A 96 4.42 12.57 9.71
N VAL A 97 4.97 11.37 9.48
CA VAL A 97 6.36 11.03 9.77
C VAL A 97 6.95 10.28 8.58
N THR A 98 7.84 10.95 7.85
CA THR A 98 8.63 10.35 6.77
C THR A 98 9.79 9.55 7.37
N ALA A 99 9.80 8.23 7.19
CA ALA A 99 10.86 7.34 7.65
C ALA A 99 10.87 6.02 6.87
N ASP A 100 12.05 5.59 6.40
CA ASP A 100 12.21 4.29 5.73
C ASP A 100 12.22 3.12 6.73
N ARG A 101 12.53 3.39 8.01
CA ARG A 101 12.54 2.42 9.10
C ARG A 101 12.15 3.06 10.43
N VAL A 102 11.38 2.34 11.22
CA VAL A 102 10.87 2.76 12.54
C VAL A 102 10.97 1.61 13.54
N GLU A 103 11.32 1.88 14.80
CA GLU A 103 11.12 0.92 15.90
C GLU A 103 9.79 1.20 16.62
N LEU A 104 8.91 0.20 16.69
CA LEU A 104 7.55 0.33 17.23
C LEU A 104 7.24 -0.82 18.20
N GLY A 105 7.11 -0.53 19.50
CA GLY A 105 6.74 -1.54 20.50
C GLY A 105 7.69 -2.74 20.64
N GLY A 106 8.91 -2.65 20.10
CA GLY A 106 9.88 -3.75 20.03
C GLY A 106 9.99 -4.42 18.65
N TRP A 107 9.14 -4.06 17.69
CA TRP A 107 9.26 -4.42 16.29
C TRP A 107 10.13 -3.44 15.51
N ASN A 108 10.71 -3.88 14.39
CA ASN A 108 11.00 -2.98 13.27
C ASN A 108 9.78 -2.91 12.35
N LEU A 109 9.51 -1.72 11.83
CA LEU A 109 8.71 -1.50 10.63
C LEU A 109 9.65 -0.91 9.57
N ILE A 110 9.75 -1.54 8.39
CA ILE A 110 10.52 -1.03 7.25
C ILE A 110 9.54 -0.69 6.15
N LEU A 111 9.62 0.54 5.64
CA LEU A 111 8.81 1.04 4.54
C LEU A 111 9.67 1.00 3.27
N LEU A 112 9.13 0.42 2.21
CA LEU A 112 9.77 0.34 0.90
C LEU A 112 8.93 1.14 -0.09
N ASP A 113 9.51 2.25 -0.54
CA ASP A 113 9.08 2.92 -1.77
C ASP A 113 9.31 1.95 -2.93
N SER A 114 8.24 1.57 -3.61
CA SER A 114 8.26 0.70 -4.78
C SER A 114 7.78 1.40 -6.04
N THR A 115 7.72 2.75 -6.02
CA THR A 115 7.32 3.53 -7.19
C THR A 115 8.37 3.44 -8.31
N LEU A 116 7.89 3.30 -9.54
CA LEU A 116 8.73 3.20 -10.73
C LEU A 116 8.30 4.28 -11.73
N ALA A 117 9.11 5.34 -11.86
CA ALA A 117 8.80 6.47 -12.75
C ALA A 117 8.73 6.09 -14.25
N THR A 118 9.23 4.91 -14.63
CA THR A 118 9.17 4.35 -15.98
C THR A 118 8.09 3.28 -16.16
N ALA A 119 7.20 3.11 -15.18
CA ALA A 119 6.11 2.14 -15.25
C ALA A 119 5.16 2.42 -16.42
N THR A 120 4.66 1.36 -17.06
CA THR A 120 3.72 1.44 -18.19
C THR A 120 2.27 1.28 -17.74
N TYR A 121 2.03 0.40 -16.77
CA TYR A 121 0.72 0.02 -16.24
C TYR A 121 0.49 0.49 -14.81
N GLY A 122 1.55 0.90 -14.11
CA GLY A 122 1.56 1.17 -12.67
C GLY A 122 2.29 0.09 -11.88
N GLU A 123 3.10 -0.75 -12.54
CA GLU A 123 3.99 -1.72 -11.91
C GLU A 123 5.08 -1.06 -11.06
N GLY A 124 5.50 -1.74 -10.00
CA GLY A 124 6.52 -1.25 -9.08
C GLY A 124 7.85 -1.99 -9.19
N GLU A 125 8.92 -1.41 -8.66
CA GLU A 125 10.23 -2.06 -8.57
C GLU A 125 10.94 -1.64 -7.28
N ILE A 126 11.70 -2.54 -6.65
CA ILE A 126 12.64 -2.16 -5.59
C ILE A 126 14.03 -2.09 -6.20
N SER A 127 14.68 -0.93 -6.14
CA SER A 127 16.01 -0.76 -6.73
C SER A 127 17.03 -1.75 -6.14
N PRO A 128 18.04 -2.22 -6.92
CA PRO A 128 19.06 -3.13 -6.42
C PRO A 128 19.79 -2.62 -5.18
N ASP A 129 20.01 -1.30 -5.09
CA ASP A 129 20.61 -0.65 -3.92
C ASP A 129 19.69 -0.74 -2.70
N ARG A 130 18.37 -0.50 -2.85
CA ARG A 130 17.41 -0.64 -1.73
C ARG A 130 17.26 -2.10 -1.31
N LEU A 131 17.30 -3.06 -2.25
CA LEU A 131 17.36 -4.49 -1.91
C LEU A 131 18.62 -4.87 -1.12
N GLN A 132 19.78 -4.30 -1.48
CA GLN A 132 21.02 -4.51 -0.74
C GLN A 132 20.95 -3.89 0.67
N GLN A 133 20.41 -2.68 0.81
CA GLN A 133 20.19 -2.04 2.11
C GLN A 133 19.23 -2.85 2.99
N LEU A 134 18.08 -3.26 2.44
CA LEU A 134 17.10 -4.12 3.13
C LEU A 134 17.77 -5.41 3.62
N ARG A 135 18.60 -6.06 2.80
CA ARG A 135 19.35 -7.25 3.21
C ARG A 135 20.24 -6.97 4.42
N LEU A 136 20.99 -5.86 4.42
CA LEU A 136 21.88 -5.47 5.52
C LEU A 136 21.09 -5.11 6.79
N GLU A 137 19.94 -4.45 6.66
CA GLU A 137 19.00 -4.18 7.77
C GLU A 137 18.48 -5.48 8.39
N LEU A 138 18.16 -6.48 7.57
CA LEU A 138 17.70 -7.80 8.00
C LEU A 138 18.84 -8.71 8.50
N ASP A 139 20.09 -8.48 8.12
CA ASP A 139 21.27 -9.24 8.61
C ASP A 139 21.62 -8.94 10.07
N VAL A 140 21.31 -7.73 10.56
CA VAL A 140 21.75 -7.25 11.88
C VAL A 140 20.64 -7.18 12.93
N THR A 141 19.40 -7.51 12.57
CA THR A 141 18.25 -7.42 13.48
C THR A 141 17.87 -8.75 14.12
N ASP A 142 17.69 -8.73 15.43
CA ASP A 142 17.05 -9.79 16.23
C ASP A 142 15.54 -9.55 16.44
N ARG A 143 15.06 -8.32 16.18
CA ARG A 143 13.66 -7.94 16.35
C ARG A 143 12.74 -8.56 15.29
N PRO A 144 11.48 -8.90 15.65
CA PRO A 144 10.45 -9.18 14.67
C PRO A 144 10.25 -7.93 13.78
N THR A 145 10.17 -8.16 12.48
CA THR A 145 10.20 -7.12 11.47
C THR A 145 8.97 -7.23 10.58
N ALA A 146 8.27 -6.11 10.42
CA ALA A 146 7.22 -5.92 9.45
C ALA A 146 7.77 -5.10 8.26
N ILE A 147 7.44 -5.51 7.05
CA ILE A 147 7.74 -4.77 5.82
C ILE A 147 6.43 -4.17 5.30
N ALA A 148 6.49 -2.94 4.79
CA ALA A 148 5.38 -2.29 4.11
C ALA A 148 5.85 -1.82 2.72
N LEU A 149 5.01 -1.99 1.70
CA LEU A 149 5.23 -1.51 0.33
C LEU A 149 3.86 -1.33 -0.36
N HIS A 150 3.75 -0.55 -1.44
CA HIS A 150 2.45 -0.43 -2.12
C HIS A 150 2.13 -1.66 -2.99
N HIS A 151 2.96 -1.90 -4.03
CA HIS A 151 2.79 -2.98 -5.00
C HIS A 151 2.97 -4.38 -4.37
N HIS A 152 2.17 -5.36 -4.79
CA HIS A 152 2.23 -6.71 -4.25
C HIS A 152 3.48 -7.47 -4.73
N PRO A 153 4.21 -8.16 -3.83
CA PRO A 153 5.39 -8.95 -4.19
C PRO A 153 5.05 -10.40 -4.58
N ILE A 154 3.77 -10.75 -4.72
CA ILE A 154 3.29 -12.11 -5.01
C ILE A 154 2.13 -12.06 -6.02
N PRO A 155 1.93 -13.10 -6.87
CA PRO A 155 0.74 -13.17 -7.71
C PRO A 155 -0.55 -13.23 -6.90
N MET A 156 -1.49 -12.36 -7.24
CA MET A 156 -2.82 -12.22 -6.66
C MET A 156 -3.86 -13.08 -7.39
N ASN A 157 -3.52 -13.63 -8.57
CA ASN A 157 -4.39 -14.42 -9.45
C ASN A 157 -5.61 -13.61 -9.95
N ILE A 158 -5.36 -12.35 -10.32
CA ILE A 158 -6.34 -11.40 -10.85
C ILE A 158 -5.64 -10.67 -12.00
N ASP A 159 -5.99 -11.02 -13.24
CA ASP A 159 -5.24 -10.62 -14.45
C ASP A 159 -4.80 -9.16 -14.51
N TRP A 160 -5.70 -8.21 -14.19
CA TRP A 160 -5.38 -6.77 -14.23
C TRP A 160 -4.47 -6.34 -13.08
N LEU A 161 -4.66 -6.92 -11.90
CA LEU A 161 -3.89 -6.58 -10.70
C LEU A 161 -2.47 -7.11 -10.84
N ASP A 162 -2.31 -8.34 -11.33
CA ASP A 162 -0.99 -8.95 -11.57
C ASP A 162 -0.14 -8.19 -12.62
N THR A 163 -0.71 -7.22 -13.36
CA THR A 163 0.07 -6.29 -14.21
C THR A 163 0.74 -5.13 -13.47
N ILE A 164 0.34 -4.86 -12.21
CA ILE A 164 0.88 -3.76 -11.38
C ILE A 164 1.67 -4.27 -10.15
N GLY A 165 2.12 -5.52 -10.18
CA GLY A 165 2.97 -6.09 -9.12
C GLY A 165 4.39 -5.55 -9.11
N VAL A 166 5.21 -6.05 -8.17
CA VAL A 166 6.65 -5.75 -8.16
C VAL A 166 7.36 -6.53 -9.29
N THR A 167 7.95 -5.83 -10.27
CA THR A 167 8.64 -6.42 -11.43
C THR A 167 9.74 -7.40 -11.03
N ASN A 168 10.57 -7.01 -10.05
CA ASN A 168 11.63 -7.83 -9.49
C ASN A 168 11.23 -8.58 -8.21
N ALA A 169 9.96 -8.96 -8.07
CA ALA A 169 9.41 -9.68 -6.92
C ALA A 169 10.29 -10.85 -6.43
N ARG A 170 10.88 -11.64 -7.33
CA ARG A 170 11.77 -12.76 -6.96
C ARG A 170 13.00 -12.29 -6.15
N GLU A 171 13.59 -11.15 -6.50
CA GLU A 171 14.77 -10.60 -5.83
C GLU A 171 14.43 -10.03 -4.46
N LEU A 172 13.26 -9.39 -4.34
CA LEU A 172 12.69 -8.95 -3.07
C LEU A 172 12.39 -10.14 -2.15
N LEU A 173 11.62 -11.13 -2.62
CA LEU A 173 11.27 -12.33 -1.87
C LEU A 173 12.50 -13.11 -1.37
N ALA A 174 13.59 -13.11 -2.15
CA ALA A 174 14.87 -13.68 -1.74
C ALA A 174 15.47 -13.04 -0.47
N GLN A 175 15.25 -11.72 -0.26
CA GLN A 175 15.67 -11.05 0.97
C GLN A 175 14.71 -11.34 2.13
N LEU A 176 13.41 -11.42 1.84
CA LEU A 176 12.34 -11.60 2.84
C LEU A 176 12.26 -13.02 3.41
N ASN A 177 12.60 -14.05 2.62
CA ASN A 177 12.51 -15.45 3.03
C ASN A 177 13.74 -16.27 2.65
N ARG A 178 14.83 -16.07 3.42
CA ARG A 178 16.14 -16.68 3.21
C ARG A 178 16.14 -18.21 3.17
N SER A 179 15.17 -18.86 3.82
CA SER A 179 15.02 -20.31 3.90
C SER A 179 14.22 -20.93 2.76
N ALA A 180 13.46 -20.15 1.99
CA ALA A 180 12.61 -20.65 0.92
C ALA A 180 12.59 -19.70 -0.30
N LEU A 181 13.71 -19.67 -1.01
CA LEU A 181 13.75 -19.26 -2.41
C LEU A 181 12.85 -20.22 -3.24
N PRO A 182 11.83 -19.73 -3.95
CA PRO A 182 11.10 -20.52 -4.93
C PRO A 182 12.07 -21.04 -6.00
N THR A 183 12.25 -22.36 -6.06
CA THR A 183 13.12 -23.00 -7.07
C THR A 183 12.38 -23.23 -8.39
N SER A 184 11.05 -23.07 -8.42
CA SER A 184 10.26 -23.15 -9.63
C SER A 184 10.01 -21.80 -10.30
N SER A 185 9.52 -21.84 -11.55
CA SER A 185 9.02 -20.68 -12.27
C SER A 185 7.66 -20.16 -11.75
N ASP A 186 7.00 -20.89 -10.84
CA ASP A 186 5.66 -20.58 -10.36
C ASP A 186 5.71 -20.05 -8.91
N LEU A 187 5.98 -18.74 -8.82
CA LEU A 187 6.01 -17.99 -7.57
C LEU A 187 4.69 -18.13 -6.78
N SER A 188 3.54 -18.23 -7.46
CA SER A 188 2.23 -18.33 -6.82
C SER A 188 2.05 -19.65 -6.04
N ASN A 189 2.46 -20.75 -6.66
CA ASN A 189 2.37 -22.08 -6.07
C ASN A 189 3.46 -22.33 -5.02
N ASP A 190 4.68 -21.82 -5.22
CA ASP A 190 5.76 -22.02 -4.25
C ASP A 190 5.53 -21.19 -2.99
N LEU A 191 5.04 -19.96 -3.07
CA LEU A 191 4.70 -19.18 -1.87
C LEU A 191 3.52 -19.79 -1.09
N SER A 192 2.45 -20.18 -1.77
CA SER A 192 1.30 -20.84 -1.12
C SER A 192 1.62 -22.24 -0.55
N LYS A 193 2.69 -22.90 -1.02
CA LYS A 193 3.20 -24.17 -0.46
C LYS A 193 4.24 -23.97 0.64
N SER A 194 5.14 -23.00 0.50
CA SER A 194 6.21 -22.68 1.46
C SER A 194 5.73 -21.89 2.68
N ILE A 195 4.59 -21.19 2.60
CA ILE A 195 3.92 -20.61 3.77
C ILE A 195 3.05 -21.70 4.44
N LYS A 196 3.68 -22.84 4.76
CA LYS A 196 3.17 -23.84 5.71
C LYS A 196 3.99 -23.76 6.97
N SER A 197 3.30 -23.70 8.12
CA SER A 197 3.87 -23.22 9.39
C SER A 197 4.95 -24.10 10.04
N SER A 198 5.39 -25.17 9.38
CA SER A 198 6.30 -26.18 9.92
C SER A 198 7.75 -26.06 9.45
N GLU A 199 8.06 -25.23 8.44
CA GLU A 199 9.39 -25.20 7.80
C GLU A 199 10.02 -23.79 7.67
N LEU A 200 9.42 -22.76 8.30
CA LEU A 200 10.04 -21.44 8.36
C LEU A 200 11.06 -21.35 9.50
N ASP A 201 12.25 -20.83 9.20
CA ASP A 201 13.30 -20.61 10.21
C ASP A 201 12.80 -19.60 11.26
N HIS A 202 12.78 -20.02 12.53
CA HIS A 202 12.43 -19.18 13.66
C HIS A 202 13.31 -17.91 13.73
N LYS A 203 14.54 -17.98 13.18
CA LYS A 203 15.50 -16.87 13.08
C LYS A 203 15.20 -15.87 11.96
N ASN A 204 14.29 -16.14 11.01
CA ASN A 204 13.93 -15.13 10.01
C ASN A 204 13.26 -13.94 10.74
N PRO A 205 13.84 -12.72 10.72
CA PRO A 205 13.25 -11.58 11.42
C PRO A 205 11.95 -11.11 10.76
N VAL A 206 11.73 -11.34 9.46
CA VAL A 206 10.50 -10.92 8.76
C VAL A 206 9.34 -11.79 9.22
N LYS A 207 8.35 -11.18 9.88
CA LYS A 207 7.13 -11.85 10.36
C LYS A 207 5.85 -11.40 9.64
N LEU A 208 5.88 -10.22 9.02
CA LEU A 208 4.73 -9.60 8.34
C LEU A 208 5.18 -8.81 7.12
N VAL A 209 4.44 -8.89 6.02
CA VAL A 209 4.63 -8.05 4.83
C VAL A 209 3.26 -7.48 4.44
N MET A 210 3.07 -6.16 4.52
CA MET A 210 1.81 -5.45 4.28
C MET A 210 1.89 -4.72 2.94
N PHE A 211 0.84 -4.80 2.13
CA PHE A 211 0.73 -4.08 0.87
C PHE A 211 -0.70 -3.63 0.59
N GLY A 212 -0.91 -2.87 -0.50
CA GLY A 212 -2.11 -2.03 -0.65
C GLY A 212 -3.45 -2.77 -0.61
N HIS A 213 -3.49 -4.08 -0.84
CA HIS A 213 -4.75 -4.84 -0.88
C HIS A 213 -4.84 -5.98 0.14
N THR A 214 -3.73 -6.39 0.76
CA THR A 214 -3.65 -7.50 1.72
C THR A 214 -2.28 -7.53 2.39
N HIS A 215 -2.04 -8.50 3.26
CA HIS A 215 -0.75 -8.77 3.87
C HIS A 215 -0.39 -10.27 3.80
N LEU A 216 0.86 -10.59 4.12
CA LEU A 216 1.40 -11.94 4.28
C LEU A 216 1.98 -12.11 5.68
N GLU A 217 1.52 -13.13 6.39
CA GLU A 217 2.03 -13.52 7.71
C GLU A 217 3.02 -14.69 7.56
N PHE A 218 4.21 -14.55 8.13
CA PHE A 218 5.21 -15.61 8.20
C PHE A 218 5.08 -16.32 9.55
N ALA A 219 5.09 -17.65 9.53
CA ALA A 219 4.83 -18.43 10.74
C ALA A 219 5.92 -18.26 11.82
N GLY A 220 5.46 -18.25 13.06
CA GLY A 220 6.27 -18.14 14.27
C GLY A 220 5.36 -18.05 15.51
N ASP A 221 5.92 -17.78 16.67
CA ASP A 221 5.12 -17.36 17.83
C ASP A 221 4.27 -16.15 17.44
N ARG A 222 2.97 -16.15 17.75
CA ARG A 222 2.03 -15.12 17.29
C ARG A 222 2.30 -13.78 17.99
N THR A 223 3.24 -13.02 17.46
CA THR A 223 3.63 -11.68 17.92
C THR A 223 2.78 -10.59 17.29
N ALA A 224 2.06 -10.89 16.20
CA ALA A 224 1.10 -10.01 15.53
C ALA A 224 -0.24 -10.74 15.33
N SER A 225 -1.31 -9.96 15.19
CA SER A 225 -2.64 -10.42 14.80
C SER A 225 -3.29 -9.36 13.92
N SER A 226 -3.54 -9.69 12.66
CA SER A 226 -4.20 -8.80 11.70
C SER A 226 -5.74 -8.85 11.84
N PHE A 227 -6.39 -7.73 11.58
CA PHE A 227 -7.84 -7.63 11.43
C PHE A 227 -8.16 -6.65 10.31
N MET A 228 -8.64 -7.14 9.17
CA MET A 228 -9.21 -6.25 8.15
C MET A 228 -10.57 -5.73 8.62
N ALA A 229 -10.69 -4.40 8.72
CA ALA A 229 -11.97 -3.77 8.97
C ALA A 229 -12.85 -3.90 7.72
N HIS A 230 -13.89 -4.73 7.79
CA HIS A 230 -14.95 -4.64 6.80
C HIS A 230 -15.62 -3.26 6.91
N PRO A 231 -15.95 -2.59 5.80
CA PRO A 231 -16.69 -1.34 5.86
C PRO A 231 -18.02 -1.56 6.58
N PRO A 232 -18.52 -0.58 7.36
CA PRO A 232 -19.87 -0.67 7.90
C PRO A 232 -20.85 -0.89 6.75
N PRO A 233 -21.87 -1.75 6.91
CA PRO A 233 -22.73 -2.17 5.80
C PRO A 233 -23.39 -0.97 5.13
N VAL A 234 -22.84 -0.57 4.00
CA VAL A 234 -23.44 0.40 3.08
C VAL A 234 -24.71 -0.27 2.53
N PRO A 235 -25.85 0.44 2.42
CA PRO A 235 -27.05 -0.14 1.83
C PRO A 235 -26.72 -0.73 0.45
N LYS A 236 -27.27 -1.91 0.16
CA LYS A 236 -26.96 -2.69 -1.04
C LYS A 236 -27.24 -1.90 -2.32
N CYS A 237 -26.22 -1.24 -2.88
CA CYS A 237 -26.22 -0.82 -4.27
C CYS A 237 -26.11 -2.08 -5.13
N TYR A 238 -27.26 -2.65 -5.50
CA TYR A 238 -27.33 -3.63 -6.56
C TYR A 238 -26.82 -2.97 -7.85
N ALA A 239 -25.77 -3.53 -8.43
CA ALA A 239 -25.32 -3.14 -9.76
C ALA A 239 -26.36 -3.59 -10.79
N THR A 240 -27.32 -2.71 -11.12
CA THR A 240 -28.16 -2.87 -12.31
C THR A 240 -27.40 -2.35 -13.52
N THR A 241 -27.30 -3.18 -14.55
CA THR A 241 -26.67 -2.87 -15.83
C THR A 241 -27.27 -1.60 -16.50
N PRO A 242 -26.46 -0.78 -17.19
CA PRO A 242 -26.94 0.45 -17.82
C PRO A 242 -27.51 0.20 -19.23
N PRO A 243 -28.59 0.89 -19.63
CA PRO A 243 -28.97 1.01 -21.03
C PRO A 243 -28.31 2.25 -21.68
N THR A 244 -27.50 2.00 -22.71
CA THR A 244 -27.33 2.79 -23.96
C THR A 244 -27.28 4.34 -23.92
N SER A 245 -26.10 4.87 -24.23
CA SER A 245 -25.80 5.98 -25.19
C SER A 245 -26.52 7.35 -25.13
N ILE A 246 -25.72 8.44 -25.17
CA ILE A 246 -25.95 9.68 -25.94
C ILE A 246 -24.58 10.42 -26.14
N ASN A 247 -24.49 11.30 -27.13
CA ASN A 247 -23.25 11.82 -27.74
C ASN A 247 -22.55 13.00 -27.01
N SER A 248 -21.29 13.23 -27.41
CA SER A 248 -20.33 14.33 -27.12
C SER A 248 -20.76 15.72 -27.67
N PRO A 249 -19.92 16.80 -27.71
CA PRO A 249 -18.57 17.03 -27.12
C PRO A 249 -18.32 18.42 -26.46
N ALA A 250 -17.16 18.60 -25.80
CA ALA A 250 -16.46 19.89 -25.65
C ALA A 250 -14.96 19.67 -25.33
N SER A 251 -14.08 20.60 -25.70
CA SER A 251 -12.61 20.43 -25.70
C SER A 251 -11.82 21.64 -25.16
N VAL A 252 -10.95 21.45 -24.15
CA VAL A 252 -9.66 22.13 -23.82
C VAL A 252 -8.92 21.19 -22.83
N GLY A 253 -7.60 21.02 -22.76
CA GLY A 253 -6.51 21.50 -23.65
C GLY A 253 -5.20 21.88 -22.93
N SER A 254 -4.52 20.96 -22.23
CA SER A 254 -3.26 21.21 -21.48
C SER A 254 -2.29 20.03 -21.47
N ASN A 255 -0.99 20.30 -21.33
CA ASN A 255 0.11 19.33 -21.53
C ASN A 255 0.43 18.47 -20.30
N CYS A 256 -0.27 17.34 -20.16
CA CYS A 256 0.23 16.13 -19.50
C CYS A 256 -0.09 14.94 -20.41
N ILE A 257 0.73 13.88 -20.41
CA ILE A 257 0.53 12.73 -21.31
C ILE A 257 -0.74 11.98 -20.86
N PRO A 258 -1.79 11.88 -21.70
CA PRO A 258 -2.98 11.12 -21.33
C PRO A 258 -2.70 9.62 -21.48
N MET A 259 -2.96 8.84 -20.43
CA MET A 259 -3.12 7.40 -20.59
C MET A 259 -4.27 7.13 -21.57
N ALA A 260 -4.03 6.27 -22.56
CA ALA A 260 -5.03 5.94 -23.56
C ALA A 260 -6.20 5.17 -22.93
N PRO A 261 -7.46 5.47 -23.29
CA PRO A 261 -8.61 4.75 -22.75
C PRO A 261 -8.61 3.30 -23.28
N THR A 262 -8.35 2.34 -22.39
CA THR A 262 -8.48 0.92 -22.67
C THR A 262 -9.95 0.54 -22.87
N THR A 263 -10.37 0.50 -24.13
CA THR A 263 -11.67 -0.07 -24.52
C THR A 263 -11.64 -1.59 -24.37
N ALA A 264 -12.14 -2.10 -23.24
CA ALA A 264 -12.41 -3.52 -23.10
C ALA A 264 -13.60 -3.93 -23.98
N ARG A 265 -13.45 -5.05 -24.69
CA ARG A 265 -14.51 -5.86 -25.30
C ARG A 265 -14.53 -7.23 -24.63
#